data_AF-A0A1C5DJ75-F1
#
_entry.id   AF-A0A1C5DJ75-F1
#
_cell.length_a   1.000
_cell.length_b   1.000
_cell.length_c   1.000
_cell.angle_alpha   90.00
_cell.angle_beta   90.00
_cell.angle_gamma   90.00
#
_symmetry.space_group_name_H-M   'P 1'
#
loop_
_entity.id
_entity.type
_entity.pdbx_description
1 polymer ?
#
loop_
_entity_poly.entity_id
_entity_poly.type
_entity_poly.pdbx_seq_one_letter_code
_entity_poly.pdbx_strand_id
1 'polypeptide(L)'
;MRYNRCYLESAQRFPDTPPLEPTDVELFDLVDALAESPELRLEVDFEVGDLLFLNNHAVLHSRTEYEDFTEPELKRHVLRLWLAMRQGRGLPPGFWGHPRSTGGGPGRGGVAPRDVIAAQNSVGLGGCRHQR
;
A
#
# COMPACT_ATOMS: atom_id res chain seq x y z
N MET A 1 0.11 -11.27 1.64
CA MET A 1 1.54 -11.38 1.28
C MET A 1 2.24 -10.07 1.64
N ARG A 2 3.49 -10.14 2.11
CA ARG A 2 4.39 -9.00 2.28
C ARG A 2 5.73 -9.46 1.73
N TYR A 3 6.10 -8.93 0.58
CA TYR A 3 7.30 -9.35 -0.13
C TYR A 3 7.99 -8.11 -0.68
N ASN A 4 9.30 -8.03 -0.43
CA ASN A 4 10.19 -7.03 -0.99
C ASN A 4 11.60 -7.64 -0.91
N ARG A 5 12.05 -8.24 -2.01
CA ARG A 5 13.33 -8.95 -2.08
C ARG A 5 14.49 -8.09 -1.63
N CYS A 6 14.59 -6.87 -2.15
CA CYS A 6 15.64 -5.92 -1.78
C CYS A 6 15.73 -5.69 -0.27
N TYR A 7 14.60 -5.64 0.44
CA TYR A 7 14.58 -5.46 1.89
C TYR A 7 14.96 -6.74 2.65
N LEU A 8 14.51 -7.90 2.17
CA LEU A 8 14.86 -9.20 2.75
C LEU A 8 16.37 -9.46 2.65
N GLU A 9 16.95 -9.22 1.47
CA GLU A 9 18.39 -9.36 1.24
C GLU A 9 19.18 -8.28 1.97
N SER A 10 18.73 -7.03 1.94
CA SER A 10 19.35 -5.92 2.69
C SER A 10 19.41 -6.19 4.19
N ALA A 11 18.43 -6.91 4.75
CA ALA A 11 18.38 -7.23 6.17
C ALA A 11 19.54 -8.14 6.62
N GLN A 12 20.12 -8.92 5.69
CA GLN A 12 21.30 -9.77 5.96
C GLN A 12 22.54 -8.98 6.41
N ARG A 13 22.52 -7.65 6.31
CA ARG A 13 23.55 -6.77 6.87
C ARG A 13 23.54 -6.70 8.40
N PHE A 14 22.46 -7.11 9.06
CA PHE A 14 22.34 -7.08 10.52
C PHE A 14 22.65 -8.46 11.13
N PRO A 15 23.49 -8.54 12.18
CA PRO A 15 23.93 -9.80 12.75
C PRO A 15 22.82 -10.62 13.42
N ASP A 16 21.76 -9.96 13.89
CA ASP A 16 20.61 -10.62 14.54
C ASP A 16 19.58 -11.15 13.54
N THR A 17 19.79 -10.93 12.23
CA THR A 17 18.88 -11.43 11.19
C THR A 17 19.21 -12.89 10.89
N PRO A 18 18.22 -13.80 10.88
CA PRO A 18 18.44 -15.16 10.44
C PRO A 18 19.07 -15.19 9.04
N PRO A 19 20.12 -16.00 8.81
CA PRO A 19 20.73 -16.13 7.49
C PRO A 19 19.71 -16.72 6.51
N LEU A 20 19.73 -16.24 5.27
CA LEU A 20 18.92 -16.86 4.21
C LEU A 20 19.42 -18.28 3.92
N GLU A 21 18.49 -19.22 3.90
CA GLU A 21 18.76 -20.57 3.42
C GLU A 21 18.68 -20.63 1.89
N PRO A 22 19.32 -21.62 1.23
CA PRO A 22 19.18 -21.79 -0.22
C PRO A 22 17.72 -21.86 -0.69
N THR A 23 16.85 -22.49 0.11
CA THR A 23 15.41 -22.59 -0.15
C THR A 23 14.67 -21.25 -0.07
N ASP A 24 15.17 -20.29 0.72
CA ASP A 24 14.60 -18.93 0.74
C ASP A 24 14.89 -18.23 -0.59
N VAL A 25 16.11 -18.38 -1.11
CA VAL A 25 16.52 -17.81 -2.40
C VAL A 25 15.71 -18.43 -3.54
N GLU A 26 15.55 -19.76 -3.53
CA GLU A 26 14.69 -20.47 -4.50
C GLU A 26 13.23 -19.96 -4.46
N LEU A 27 12.70 -19.70 -3.27
CA LEU A 27 11.38 -19.10 -3.11
C LEU A 27 11.32 -17.68 -3.69
N PHE A 28 12.35 -16.87 -3.46
CA PHE A 28 12.39 -15.50 -3.99
C PHE A 28 12.43 -15.51 -5.51
N ASP A 29 13.27 -16.37 -6.09
CA ASP A 29 13.38 -16.55 -7.55
C ASP A 29 12.05 -17.01 -8.15
N LEU A 30 11.34 -17.92 -7.49
CA LEU A 30 10.01 -18.35 -7.92
C LEU A 30 8.99 -17.21 -7.88
N VAL A 31 8.98 -16.40 -6.82
CA VAL A 31 8.07 -15.24 -6.71
C VAL A 31 8.34 -14.23 -7.81
N ASP A 32 9.61 -13.93 -8.08
CA ASP A 32 10.00 -12.98 -9.13
C ASP A 32 9.61 -13.51 -10.52
N ALA A 33 9.91 -14.78 -10.81
CA ALA A 33 9.53 -15.41 -12.08
C ALA A 33 8.01 -15.41 -12.32
N LEU A 34 7.21 -15.67 -11.28
CA LEU A 34 5.75 -15.60 -11.37
C LEU A 34 5.25 -14.16 -11.53
N ALA A 35 5.86 -13.19 -10.86
CA ALA A 35 5.50 -11.78 -10.99
C ALA A 35 5.79 -11.21 -12.39
N GLU A 36 6.81 -11.73 -13.06
CA GLU A 36 7.17 -11.37 -14.44
C GLU A 36 6.37 -12.14 -15.50
N SER A 37 5.67 -13.23 -15.12
CA SER A 37 4.90 -14.06 -16.04
C SER A 37 3.79 -13.25 -16.73
N PRO A 38 3.68 -13.29 -18.07
CA PRO A 38 2.58 -12.66 -18.81
C PRO A 38 1.19 -13.16 -18.42
N GLU A 39 1.07 -14.35 -17.83
CA GLU A 39 -0.21 -14.91 -17.38
C GLU A 39 -0.74 -14.27 -16.09
N LEU A 40 0.17 -13.76 -15.25
CA LEU A 40 -0.16 -13.20 -13.94
C LEU A 40 0.05 -11.69 -13.86
N ARG A 41 0.84 -11.13 -14.78
CA ARG A 41 1.19 -9.71 -14.84
C ARG A 41 0.15 -8.94 -15.63
N LEU A 42 -0.38 -7.89 -15.01
CA LEU A 42 -1.19 -6.88 -15.67
C LEU A 42 -0.35 -5.60 -15.84
N GLU A 43 -0.15 -5.19 -17.08
CA GLU A 43 0.42 -3.89 -17.41
C GLU A 43 -0.71 -2.84 -17.46
N VAL A 44 -0.50 -1.73 -16.77
CA VAL A 44 -1.47 -0.63 -16.72
C VAL A 44 -0.74 0.63 -17.13
N ASP A 45 -1.14 1.21 -18.26
CA ASP A 45 -0.73 2.55 -18.64
C ASP A 45 -1.60 3.56 -17.89
N PHE A 46 -0.97 4.55 -17.27
CA PHE A 46 -1.60 5.40 -16.26
C PHE A 46 -1.80 6.81 -16.82
N GLU A 47 -3.04 7.21 -17.01
CA GLU A 47 -3.39 8.52 -17.51
C GLU A 47 -3.82 9.48 -16.40
N VAL A 48 -3.89 10.77 -16.74
CA VAL A 48 -4.36 11.81 -15.82
C VAL A 48 -5.82 11.57 -15.46
N GLY A 49 -6.08 11.35 -14.18
CA GLY A 49 -7.43 11.09 -13.66
C GLY A 49 -7.69 9.61 -13.31
N ASP A 50 -6.80 8.70 -13.71
CA ASP A 50 -6.93 7.28 -13.38
C ASP A 50 -6.75 7.01 -11.88
N LEU A 51 -7.53 6.04 -11.40
CA LEU A 51 -7.49 5.56 -10.02
C LEU A 51 -7.25 4.06 -10.00
N LEU A 52 -6.13 3.63 -9.43
CA LEU A 52 -5.83 2.23 -9.21
C LEU A 52 -6.02 1.84 -7.74
N PHE A 53 -7.03 1.01 -7.51
CA PHE A 53 -7.29 0.39 -6.21
C PHE A 53 -6.66 -1.00 -6.16
N LEU A 54 -5.74 -1.21 -5.23
CA LEU A 54 -5.04 -2.49 -5.06
C LEU A 54 -5.27 -3.04 -3.65
N ASN A 55 -5.51 -4.35 -3.59
CA ASN A 55 -5.40 -5.07 -2.33
C ASN A 55 -3.93 -5.41 -2.07
N ASN A 56 -3.27 -4.61 -1.24
CA ASN A 56 -1.85 -4.77 -0.90
C ASN A 56 -1.50 -6.12 -0.23
N HIS A 57 -2.48 -6.91 0.20
CA HIS A 57 -2.23 -8.24 0.72
C HIS A 57 -2.26 -9.34 -0.35
N ALA A 58 -2.70 -9.03 -1.57
CA ALA A 58 -2.90 -10.00 -2.64
C ALA A 58 -2.11 -9.68 -3.92
N VAL A 59 -1.88 -8.39 -4.20
CA VAL A 59 -1.28 -7.94 -5.46
C VAL A 59 0.10 -7.31 -5.19
N LEU A 60 1.13 -7.89 -5.82
CA LEU A 60 2.43 -7.23 -5.95
C LEU A 60 2.32 -6.15 -7.03
N HIS A 61 2.99 -5.02 -6.83
CA HIS A 61 2.96 -3.91 -7.77
C HIS A 61 4.35 -3.29 -7.88
N SER A 62 4.72 -2.94 -9.10
CA SER A 62 5.95 -2.26 -9.44
C SER A 62 5.64 -1.17 -10.46
N ARG A 63 6.69 -0.48 -10.89
CA ARG A 63 6.64 0.49 -11.98
C ARG A 63 7.86 0.21 -12.86
N THR A 64 7.67 0.27 -14.17
CA THR A 64 8.77 0.24 -15.14
C THR A 64 9.69 1.45 -14.96
N GLU A 65 10.89 1.37 -15.54
CA GLU A 65 11.75 2.53 -15.70
C GLU A 65 11.07 3.58 -16.60
N TYR A 66 11.34 4.85 -16.33
CA TYR A 66 10.80 5.97 -17.09
C TYR A 66 11.78 7.15 -17.01
N GLU A 67 11.79 7.97 -18.05
CA GLU A 67 12.44 9.27 -18.04
C GLU A 67 11.42 10.34 -17.66
N ASP A 68 11.81 11.24 -16.76
CA ASP A 68 10.93 12.31 -16.28
C ASP A 68 11.33 13.65 -16.90
N PHE A 69 10.40 14.60 -16.92
CA PHE A 69 10.67 15.94 -17.46
C PHE A 69 11.57 16.76 -16.53
N THR A 70 12.30 17.72 -17.09
CA THR A 70 13.08 18.66 -16.27
C THR A 70 12.15 19.67 -15.60
N GLU A 71 11.16 20.14 -16.37
CA GLU A 71 10.08 21.04 -16.03
C GLU A 71 9.16 20.42 -14.95
N PRO A 72 9.08 20.99 -13.73
CA PRO A 72 8.33 20.41 -12.62
C PRO A 72 6.85 20.13 -12.92
N GLU A 73 6.22 20.97 -13.75
CA GLU A 73 4.80 20.90 -14.12
C GLU A 73 4.46 19.76 -15.07
N LEU A 74 5.47 19.22 -15.78
CA LEU A 74 5.32 18.07 -16.67
C LEU A 74 5.67 16.75 -15.96
N LYS A 75 6.25 16.82 -14.76
CA LYS A 75 6.68 15.63 -14.04
C LYS A 75 5.52 14.72 -13.69
N ARG A 76 5.77 13.40 -13.74
CA ARG A 76 4.78 12.41 -13.32
C ARG A 76 4.39 12.63 -11.85
N HIS A 77 3.12 12.95 -11.60
CA HIS A 77 2.61 13.20 -10.25
C HIS A 77 1.50 12.20 -9.87
N VAL A 78 1.81 11.27 -8.96
CA VAL A 78 0.86 10.26 -8.46
C VAL A 78 0.63 10.43 -6.97
N LEU A 79 -0.63 10.57 -6.57
CA LEU A 79 -1.04 10.59 -5.17
C LEU A 79 -1.35 9.17 -4.71
N ARG A 80 -0.87 8.80 -3.51
CA ARG A 80 -1.08 7.47 -2.94
C ARG A 80 -1.77 7.57 -1.58
N LEU A 81 -2.92 6.88 -1.47
CA LEU A 81 -3.66 6.73 -0.23
C LEU A 81 -3.63 5.27 0.23
N TRP A 82 -3.49 5.06 1.53
CA TRP A 82 -3.56 3.74 2.15
C TRP A 82 -4.87 3.59 2.92
N LEU A 83 -5.70 2.66 2.48
CA LEU A 83 -6.99 2.40 3.11
C LEU A 83 -6.91 1.17 4.02
N ALA A 84 -7.56 1.26 5.18
CA ALA A 84 -7.76 0.14 6.09
C ALA A 84 -9.25 -0.15 6.20
N MET A 85 -9.63 -1.40 5.98
CA MET A 85 -11.00 -1.85 6.13
C MET A 85 -11.38 -1.83 7.61
N ARG A 86 -12.58 -1.32 7.93
CA ARG A 86 -13.13 -1.34 9.30
C ARG A 86 -13.23 -2.75 9.86
N GLN A 87 -13.51 -3.73 8.99
CA GLN A 87 -13.51 -5.16 9.28
C GLN A 87 -12.56 -5.85 8.30
N GLY A 88 -11.25 -5.66 8.51
CA GLY A 88 -10.22 -6.25 7.67
C GLY A 88 -10.00 -7.73 7.92
N ARG A 89 -9.31 -8.39 6.98
CA ARG A 89 -8.79 -9.75 7.16
C ARG A 89 -7.89 -9.79 8.39
N GLY A 90 -8.02 -10.82 9.21
CA GLY A 90 -7.08 -11.11 10.29
C GLY A 90 -5.66 -11.36 9.77
N LEU A 91 -4.67 -10.70 10.35
CA LEU A 91 -3.27 -10.84 9.95
C LEU A 91 -2.50 -11.69 10.95
N PRO A 92 -1.47 -12.44 10.51
CA PRO A 92 -0.62 -13.20 11.41
C PRO A 92 0.01 -12.32 12.51
N PRO A 93 0.31 -12.87 13.70
CA PRO A 93 1.09 -12.17 14.71
C PRO A 93 2.41 -11.64 14.12
N GLY A 94 2.80 -10.41 14.48
CA GLY A 94 4.05 -9.81 14.02
C GLY A 94 4.06 -9.28 12.58
N PHE A 95 2.97 -9.40 11.81
CA PHE A 95 2.92 -9.00 10.39
C PHE A 95 3.37 -7.55 10.12
N TRP A 96 3.09 -6.63 11.05
CA TRP A 96 3.47 -5.21 10.98
C TRP A 96 4.65 -4.81 11.89
N GLY A 97 5.25 -5.73 12.64
CA GLY A 97 6.40 -5.44 13.51
C GLY A 97 6.10 -4.60 14.78
N HIS A 98 4.86 -4.18 15.03
CA HIS A 98 4.47 -3.50 16.27
C HIS A 98 3.11 -4.00 16.78
N PRO A 99 2.90 -4.19 18.11
CA PRO A 99 1.64 -4.67 18.70
C PRO A 99 0.37 -3.83 18.42
N ARG A 100 0.50 -2.64 17.83
CA ARG A 100 -0.65 -1.74 17.58
C ARG A 100 -1.49 -2.17 16.38
N SER A 101 -1.10 -3.22 15.67
CA SER A 101 -1.79 -3.69 14.47
C SER A 101 -2.41 -5.08 14.59
N THR A 102 -2.35 -5.70 15.78
CA THR A 102 -2.86 -7.07 16.04
C THR A 102 -4.09 -7.11 16.94
N GLY A 103 -4.58 -5.97 17.42
CA GLY A 103 -5.85 -5.87 18.15
C GLY A 103 -6.97 -5.49 17.19
N GLY A 104 -8.12 -6.17 17.27
CA GLY A 104 -9.31 -5.97 16.43
C GLY A 104 -10.02 -4.61 16.57
N GLY A 105 -9.27 -3.52 16.74
CA GLY A 105 -9.76 -2.15 16.57
C GLY A 105 -9.61 -1.69 15.12
N PRO A 106 -10.44 -0.74 14.66
CA PRO A 106 -10.44 -0.31 13.27
C PRO A 106 -9.18 0.53 12.97
N GLY A 107 -8.25 -0.03 12.20
CA GLY A 107 -7.22 0.76 11.51
C GLY A 107 -5.81 0.19 11.58
N ARG A 108 -5.05 0.43 10.50
CA ARG A 108 -3.63 0.04 10.33
C ARG A 108 -2.64 0.95 11.09
N GLY A 109 -3.11 1.99 11.79
CA GLY A 109 -2.29 3.16 12.08
C GLY A 109 -1.98 3.96 10.80
N GLY A 110 -1.44 5.17 10.95
CA GLY A 110 -1.32 6.18 9.88
C GLY A 110 -2.16 7.42 10.16
N VAL A 111 -2.11 8.42 9.27
CA VAL A 111 -2.95 9.63 9.37
C VAL A 111 -4.41 9.22 9.15
N ALA A 112 -5.29 9.48 10.12
CA ALA A 112 -6.69 9.09 9.96
C ALA A 112 -7.33 9.97 8.88
N PRO A 113 -8.32 9.48 8.10
CA PRO A 113 -8.99 10.29 7.09
C PRO A 113 -9.53 11.62 7.64
N ARG A 114 -9.97 11.65 8.90
CA ARG A 114 -10.42 12.86 9.63
C ARG A 114 -9.33 13.92 9.83
N ASP A 115 -8.05 13.53 9.80
CA ASP A 115 -6.91 14.43 9.99
C ASP A 115 -6.48 15.08 8.64
N VAL A 116 -6.96 14.55 7.50
CA VAL A 116 -6.69 15.05 6.14
C VAL A 116 -7.92 15.72 5.53
N ILE A 117 -9.10 15.14 5.79
CA ILE A 117 -10.39 15.66 5.35
C ILE A 117 -11.00 16.36 6.56
N ALA A 118 -10.67 17.63 6.75
CA ALA A 118 -11.55 18.50 7.51
C ALA A 118 -12.85 18.58 6.70
N ALA A 119 -13.96 18.07 7.25
CA ALA A 119 -15.26 18.46 6.75
C ALA A 119 -15.24 19.99 6.79
N GLN A 120 -15.37 20.64 5.62
CA GLN A 120 -15.68 22.05 5.64
C GLN A 120 -16.98 22.16 6.41
N ASN A 121 -16.91 22.61 7.66
CA ASN A 121 -18.08 22.91 8.45
C ASN A 121 -18.96 23.77 7.55
N SER A 122 -20.10 23.22 7.14
CA SER A 122 -21.13 23.96 6.45
C SER A 122 -21.52 25.10 7.37
N VAL A 123 -20.94 26.27 7.12
CA VAL A 123 -21.33 27.51 7.76
C VAL A 123 -22.78 27.76 7.34
N GLY A 124 -23.70 27.61 8.29
CA GLY A 124 -25.07 28.12 8.20
C GLY A 124 -26.15 27.10 7.80
N LEU A 125 -26.45 26.13 8.64
CA LEU A 125 -27.82 25.60 8.71
C LEU A 125 -28.68 26.61 9.48
N GLY A 126 -29.14 27.64 8.76
CA GLY A 126 -30.34 28.37 9.13
C GLY A 126 -31.51 27.39 9.17
N GLY A 127 -32.16 27.30 10.33
CA GLY A 127 -33.20 26.31 10.58
C GLY A 127 -34.36 26.42 9.60
N CYS A 128 -34.82 25.28 9.09
CA CYS A 128 -36.17 25.15 8.58
C CYS A 128 -36.85 24.03 9.36
N ARG A 129 -37.63 24.42 10.38
CA ARG A 129 -38.63 23.54 11.00
C ARG A 129 -39.63 23.15 9.93
N HIS A 130 -39.83 21.87 9.69
CA HIS A 130 -41.08 21.39 9.10
C HIS A 130 -41.82 20.59 10.17
N GLN A 131 -42.89 21.22 10.67
CA GLN A 131 -43.97 20.56 11.37
C GLN A 131 -44.67 19.59 10.40
N ARG A 132 -44.77 18.32 10.77
CA ARG A 132 -46.01 17.58 11.05
C ARG A 132 -45.67 16.15 11.42
#